data_AF-A0A519JZK9-F1
#
_entry.id   AF-A0A519JZK9-F1
#
_cell.length_a   1.000
_cell.length_b   1.000
_cell.length_c   1.000
_cell.angle_alpha   90.00
_cell.angle_beta   90.00
_cell.angle_gamma   90.00
#
_symmetry.space_group_name_H-M   'P 1'
#
loop_
_entity.id
_entity.type
_entity.pdbx_description
1 polymer ?
#
loop_
_entity_poly.entity_id
_entity_poly.type
_entity_poly.pdbx_seq_one_letter_code
_entity_poly.pdbx_strand_id
1 'polypeptide(L)'
;MLKFLKYILVGFVVSFLGSIPLGYMNIVGFQVYQKSGLDAVISYLFGVISIEVFVIYFTLVFAGKLSANEKLFRIISFLSIFFLLGLAFVFWSQSQGQADGEDHLAKYAGYAPYWIGVIFNLVNFVQLPFWVGWNLYVVNTGYVSLKSRLKYVYIFGTLCGTFAG
;
A
#
# COMPACT_ATOMS: atom_id res chain seq x y z
N MET A 1 -4.25 -27.34 -4.43
CA MET A 1 -5.01 -26.72 -3.31
C MET A 1 -4.09 -26.03 -2.28
N LEU A 2 -3.14 -26.72 -1.65
CA LEU A 2 -2.25 -26.11 -0.62
C LEU A 2 -1.45 -24.88 -1.11
N LYS A 3 -0.88 -24.91 -2.32
CA LYS A 3 -0.13 -23.76 -2.85
C LYS A 3 -1.00 -22.53 -3.11
N PHE A 4 -2.26 -22.75 -3.53
CA PHE A 4 -3.22 -21.65 -3.75
C PHE A 4 -3.53 -20.97 -2.42
N LEU A 5 -3.91 -21.76 -1.40
CA LEU A 5 -4.22 -21.26 -0.06
C LEU A 5 -3.01 -20.56 0.58
N LYS A 6 -1.81 -21.10 0.37
CA LYS A 6 -0.56 -20.44 0.81
C LYS A 6 -0.41 -19.04 0.20
N TYR A 7 -0.61 -18.90 -1.11
CA TYR A 7 -0.35 -17.63 -1.80
C TYR A 7 -1.38 -16.57 -1.40
N ILE A 8 -2.66 -16.93 -1.34
CA ILE A 8 -3.71 -16.01 -0.92
C ILE A 8 -3.53 -15.58 0.53
N LEU A 9 -3.19 -16.50 1.44
CA LEU A 9 -2.96 -16.17 2.86
C LEU A 9 -1.72 -15.30 3.06
N VAL A 10 -0.62 -15.59 2.36
CA VAL A 10 0.60 -14.76 2.45
C VAL A 10 0.30 -13.34 1.96
N GLY A 11 -0.39 -13.19 0.82
CA GLY A 11 -0.81 -11.87 0.33
C GLY A 11 -1.71 -11.15 1.32
N PHE A 12 -2.76 -11.84 1.78
CA PHE A 12 -3.74 -11.31 2.73
C PHE A 12 -3.10 -10.83 4.02
N VAL A 13 -2.32 -11.67 4.69
CA VAL A 13 -1.72 -11.34 6.00
C VAL A 13 -0.74 -10.18 5.88
N VAL A 14 0.09 -10.16 4.83
CA VAL A 14 1.05 -9.06 4.62
C VAL A 14 0.33 -7.74 4.42
N SER A 15 -0.71 -7.71 3.57
CA SER A 15 -1.46 -6.48 3.32
C SER A 15 -2.29 -6.05 4.52
N PHE A 16 -3.03 -6.98 5.13
CA PHE A 16 -3.87 -6.72 6.28
C PHE A 16 -3.07 -6.11 7.44
N LEU A 17 -1.93 -6.72 7.78
CA LEU A 17 -1.06 -6.18 8.83
C LEU A 17 -0.42 -4.84 8.41
N GLY A 18 -0.19 -4.62 7.12
CA GLY A 18 0.29 -3.36 6.57
C GLY A 18 -0.73 -2.23 6.61
N SER A 19 -2.03 -2.56 6.57
CA SER A 19 -3.14 -1.59 6.61
C SER A 19 -3.55 -1.17 8.03
N ILE A 20 -3.27 -2.00 9.05
CA ILE A 20 -3.61 -1.70 10.46
C ILE A 20 -2.97 -0.40 10.97
N PRO A 21 -1.66 -0.13 10.75
CA PRO A 21 -1.07 1.14 11.15
C PRO A 21 -1.83 2.32 10.54
N LEU A 22 -2.32 3.24 11.37
CA LEU A 22 -3.11 4.39 10.93
C LEU A 22 -2.26 5.31 10.03
N GLY A 23 -2.46 5.18 8.71
CA GLY A 23 -1.96 6.11 7.71
C GLY A 23 -2.97 7.18 7.32
N TYR A 24 -2.55 8.16 6.52
CA TYR A 24 -3.45 9.22 6.04
C TYR A 24 -4.63 8.67 5.23
N MET A 25 -4.45 7.56 4.50
CA MET A 25 -5.54 6.91 3.75
C MET A 25 -6.65 6.43 4.69
N ASN A 26 -6.29 5.86 5.85
CA ASN A 26 -7.26 5.41 6.84
C ASN A 26 -8.04 6.59 7.44
N ILE A 27 -7.36 7.72 7.68
CA ILE A 27 -7.99 8.96 8.15
C ILE A 27 -8.98 9.50 7.11
N VAL A 28 -8.57 9.56 5.84
CA VAL A 28 -9.45 9.98 4.73
C VAL A 28 -10.66 9.04 4.61
N GLY A 29 -10.44 7.72 4.65
CA GLY A 29 -11.52 6.74 4.62
C GLY A 29 -12.50 6.90 5.79
N PHE A 30 -12.00 7.16 6.99
CA PHE A 30 -12.83 7.44 8.16
C PHE A 30 -13.64 8.74 8.01
N GLN A 31 -13.09 9.78 7.39
CA GLN A 31 -13.86 11.00 7.12
C GLN A 31 -14.92 10.80 6.03
N VAL A 32 -14.61 10.03 4.99
CA VAL A 32 -15.60 9.59 3.98
C VAL A 32 -16.74 8.83 4.66
N TYR A 33 -16.43 7.95 5.61
CA TYR A 33 -17.43 7.23 6.42
C TYR A 33 -18.32 8.18 7.21
N GLN A 34 -17.72 9.10 7.99
CA GLN A 34 -18.47 10.04 8.83
C GLN A 34 -19.42 10.91 8.00
N LYS A 35 -19.03 11.26 6.78
CA LYS A 35 -19.80 12.17 5.93
C LYS A 35 -20.88 11.47 5.11
N SER A 36 -20.57 10.32 4.52
CA SER A 36 -21.38 9.71 3.45
C SER A 36 -21.73 8.25 3.71
N GLY A 37 -21.35 7.70 4.86
CA GLY A 37 -21.70 6.34 5.28
C GLY A 37 -20.87 5.25 4.62
N LEU A 38 -21.30 4.00 4.83
CA LEU A 38 -20.52 2.80 4.51
C LEU A 38 -20.36 2.55 3.01
N ASP A 39 -21.39 2.82 2.20
CA ASP A 39 -21.34 2.65 0.74
C ASP A 39 -20.27 3.54 0.09
N ALA A 40 -20.10 4.76 0.62
CA ALA A 40 -19.08 5.69 0.18
C ALA A 40 -17.67 5.18 0.51
N VAL A 41 -17.48 4.57 1.67
CA VAL A 41 -16.19 3.95 2.05
C VAL A 41 -15.87 2.77 1.15
N ILE A 42 -16.84 1.91 0.86
CA ILE A 42 -16.62 0.79 -0.08
C ILE A 42 -16.18 1.32 -1.44
N SER A 43 -16.86 2.36 -1.95
CA SER A 43 -16.48 3.03 -3.21
C SER A 43 -15.06 3.61 -3.14
N TYR A 44 -14.70 4.26 -2.03
CA TYR A 44 -13.35 4.76 -1.77
C TYR A 44 -12.29 3.65 -1.77
N LEU A 45 -12.54 2.54 -1.07
CA LEU A 45 -11.63 1.40 -1.00
C LEU A 45 -11.41 0.75 -2.37
N PHE A 46 -12.44 0.66 -3.21
CA PHE A 46 -12.26 0.23 -4.60
C PHE A 46 -11.35 1.20 -5.38
N GLY A 47 -11.46 2.50 -5.14
CA GLY A 47 -10.55 3.49 -5.72
C GLY A 47 -9.09 3.28 -5.27
N VAL A 48 -8.87 3.02 -3.99
CA VAL A 48 -7.54 2.69 -3.43
C VAL A 48 -6.99 1.43 -4.11
N ILE A 49 -7.74 0.33 -4.09
CA ILE A 49 -7.31 -0.99 -4.60
C ILE A 49 -7.05 -0.96 -6.12
N SER A 50 -7.81 -0.15 -6.88
CA SER A 50 -7.59 0.06 -8.32
C SER A 50 -6.18 0.55 -8.64
N ILE A 51 -5.58 1.38 -7.79
CA ILE A 51 -4.21 1.85 -7.96
C ILE A 51 -3.21 0.84 -7.38
N GLU A 52 -3.56 0.26 -6.23
CA GLU A 52 -2.69 -0.66 -5.51
C GLU A 52 -2.36 -1.91 -6.32
N VAL A 53 -3.29 -2.44 -7.12
CA VAL A 53 -3.03 -3.60 -7.97
C VAL A 53 -1.86 -3.38 -8.93
N PHE A 54 -1.74 -2.17 -9.49
CA PHE A 54 -0.64 -1.82 -10.40
C PHE A 54 0.68 -1.75 -9.62
N VAL A 55 0.65 -1.07 -8.48
CA VAL A 55 1.81 -0.93 -7.59
C VAL A 55 2.34 -2.30 -7.17
N ILE A 56 1.48 -3.18 -6.63
CA ILE A 56 1.87 -4.52 -6.21
C ILE A 56 2.42 -5.32 -7.39
N TYR A 57 1.75 -5.27 -8.55
CA TYR A 57 2.20 -6.02 -9.72
C TYR A 57 3.59 -5.57 -10.20
N PHE A 58 3.80 -4.26 -10.38
CA PHE A 58 5.07 -3.73 -10.86
C PHE A 58 6.19 -3.94 -9.84
N THR A 59 5.92 -3.72 -8.56
CA THR A 59 6.92 -3.96 -7.50
C THR A 59 7.25 -5.45 -7.33
N LEU A 60 6.30 -6.36 -7.56
CA LEU A 60 6.52 -7.80 -7.54
C LEU A 60 7.43 -8.25 -8.71
N VAL A 61 7.17 -7.74 -9.92
CA VAL A 61 8.04 -7.98 -11.08
C VAL A 61 9.42 -7.37 -10.85
N PHE A 62 9.48 -6.18 -10.28
CA PHE A 62 10.73 -5.49 -9.96
C PHE A 62 11.54 -6.25 -8.91
N ALA A 63 10.90 -6.76 -7.86
CA ALA A 63 11.55 -7.55 -6.82
C ALA A 63 12.28 -8.77 -7.38
N GLY A 64 11.70 -9.46 -8.37
CA GLY A 64 12.37 -10.57 -9.04
C GLY A 64 13.60 -10.20 -9.86
N LYS A 65 13.62 -8.98 -10.42
CA LYS A 65 14.80 -8.45 -11.11
C LYS A 65 15.85 -7.98 -10.11
N LEU A 66 15.39 -7.38 -9.01
CA LEU A 66 16.24 -6.85 -7.95
C LEU A 66 16.95 -7.97 -7.18
N SER A 67 16.28 -9.09 -6.92
CA SER A 67 16.88 -10.27 -6.27
C SER A 67 18.03 -10.86 -7.08
N ALA A 68 18.06 -10.65 -8.39
CA ALA A 68 19.16 -11.09 -9.26
C ALA A 68 20.34 -10.10 -9.29
N ASN A 69 20.25 -8.93 -8.65
CA ASN A 69 21.26 -7.88 -8.69
C ASN A 69 21.56 -7.32 -7.29
N GLU A 70 22.49 -7.96 -6.58
CA GLU A 70 22.86 -7.58 -5.21
C GLU A 70 23.38 -6.14 -5.09
N LYS A 71 24.06 -5.62 -6.11
CA LYS A 71 24.57 -4.24 -6.10
C LYS A 71 23.43 -3.24 -6.09
N LEU A 72 22.42 -3.45 -6.93
CA LEU A 72 21.23 -2.59 -6.98
C LEU A 72 20.42 -2.68 -5.69
N PHE A 73 20.25 -3.90 -5.15
CA PHE A 73 19.58 -4.09 -3.86
C PHE A 73 20.25 -3.27 -2.75
N ARG A 74 21.59 -3.34 -2.62
CA ARG A 74 22.34 -2.59 -1.61
C ARG A 74 22.17 -1.08 -1.74
N ILE A 75 22.17 -0.56 -2.98
CA ILE A 75 21.97 0.87 -3.25
C ILE A 75 20.55 1.31 -2.83
N ILE A 76 19.53 0.55 -3.24
CA ILE A 76 18.13 0.86 -2.90
C ILE A 76 17.90 0.77 -1.39
N SER A 77 18.43 -0.26 -0.72
CA SER A 77 18.33 -0.39 0.74
C SER A 77 18.99 0.80 1.45
N PHE A 78 20.18 1.21 1.01
CA PHE A 78 20.86 2.37 1.57
C PHE A 78 20.02 3.65 1.37
N LEU A 79 19.56 3.93 0.15
CA LEU A 79 18.71 5.09 -0.14
C LEU A 79 17.39 5.07 0.64
N SER A 80 16.78 3.88 0.83
CA SER A 80 15.54 3.73 1.58
C SER A 80 15.68 4.13 3.04
N ILE A 81 16.83 3.86 3.66
CA ILE A 81 17.12 4.31 5.03
C ILE A 81 17.10 5.84 5.10
N PHE A 82 17.81 6.55 4.21
CA PHE A 82 17.80 8.01 4.19
C PHE A 82 16.42 8.58 3.87
N PHE A 83 15.69 7.95 2.95
CA PHE A 83 14.33 8.37 2.60
C PHE A 83 13.38 8.25 3.81
N LEU A 84 13.42 7.12 4.53
CA LEU A 84 12.61 6.92 5.73
C LEU A 84 13.00 7.85 6.88
N LEU A 85 14.31 8.11 7.07
CA LEU A 85 14.77 9.11 8.03
C LEU A 85 14.30 10.52 7.65
N GLY A 86 14.32 10.86 6.36
CA GLY A 86 13.79 12.12 5.84
C GLY A 86 12.29 12.25 6.10
N LEU A 87 11.51 11.20 5.80
CA LEU A 87 10.07 11.16 6.13
C LEU A 87 9.82 11.29 7.62
N ALA A 88 10.57 10.57 8.45
CA ALA A 88 10.45 10.66 9.91
C ALA A 88 10.73 12.08 10.40
N PHE A 89 11.76 12.75 9.87
CA PHE A 89 12.06 14.14 10.17
C PHE A 89 10.94 15.09 9.72
N VAL A 90 10.42 14.93 8.51
CA VAL A 90 9.31 15.75 7.99
C VAL A 90 8.07 15.60 8.85
N PHE A 91 7.67 14.36 9.17
CA PHE A 91 6.51 14.11 10.04
C PHE A 91 6.72 14.63 11.45
N TRP A 92 7.91 14.46 12.02
CA TRP A 92 8.24 15.04 13.33
C TRP A 92 8.16 16.57 13.31
N SER A 93 8.74 17.21 12.30
CA SER A 93 8.71 18.67 12.14
C SER A 93 7.28 19.21 11.95
N GLN A 94 6.44 18.51 11.18
CA GLN A 94 5.05 18.89 10.96
C GLN A 94 4.17 18.66 12.19
N SER A 95 4.48 17.66 13.02
CA SER A 95 3.74 17.39 14.25
C SER A 95 3.90 18.48 15.33
N GLN A 96 4.89 19.37 15.18
CA GLN A 96 5.12 20.48 16.11
C GLN A 96 4.45 21.80 15.69
N GLY A 97 3.85 21.88 14.49
CA GLY A 97 3.00 23.00 14.11
C GLY A 97 1.59 22.87 14.69
N GLN A 98 0.92 23.98 14.98
CA GLN A 98 -0.52 23.94 15.27
C GLN A 98 -1.24 23.39 14.04
N ALA A 99 -2.01 22.32 14.22
CA ALA A 99 -2.95 21.87 13.21
C ALA A 99 -4.00 22.97 13.06
N ASP A 100 -3.87 23.81 12.03
CA ASP A 100 -4.96 24.68 11.63
C ASP A 100 -6.17 23.76 11.40
N GLY A 101 -7.25 24.01 12.15
CA GLY A 101 -8.51 23.25 12.08
C GLY A 101 -9.26 23.47 10.77
N GLU A 102 -8.55 23.71 9.68
CA GLU A 102 -9.13 23.68 8.34
C GLU A 102 -9.46 22.22 8.01
N ASP A 103 -10.74 21.99 7.73
CA ASP A 103 -11.19 20.77 7.07
C ASP A 103 -10.65 20.76 5.64
N HIS A 104 -9.37 20.42 5.47
CA HIS A 104 -8.72 20.31 4.16
C HIS A 104 -9.43 19.29 3.26
N LEU A 105 -10.25 18.41 3.86
CA LEU A 105 -11.07 17.41 3.18
C LEU A 105 -12.46 17.94 2.79
N ALA A 106 -12.96 19.01 3.40
CA ALA A 106 -14.12 19.77 2.90
C ALA A 106 -13.90 20.27 1.47
N LYS A 107 -12.64 20.54 1.06
CA LYS A 107 -12.33 20.92 -0.32
C LYS A 107 -12.55 19.79 -1.32
N TYR A 108 -12.48 18.54 -0.86
CA TYR A 108 -12.71 17.34 -1.68
C TYR A 108 -14.13 16.78 -1.53
N ALA A 109 -14.98 17.45 -0.75
CA ALA A 109 -16.36 17.12 -0.45
C ALA A 109 -17.26 16.79 -1.65
N GLY A 110 -16.96 17.38 -2.82
CA GLY A 110 -17.75 17.24 -4.05
C GLY A 110 -17.25 16.14 -4.99
N TYR A 111 -16.12 15.50 -4.71
CA TYR A 111 -15.63 14.39 -5.55
C TYR A 111 -16.28 13.07 -5.15
N ALA A 112 -16.49 12.19 -6.14
CA ALA A 112 -16.97 10.84 -5.86
C ALA A 112 -15.92 10.09 -5.01
N PRO A 113 -16.34 9.34 -3.96
CA PRO A 113 -15.42 8.64 -3.05
C PRO A 113 -14.39 7.75 -3.75
N TYR A 114 -14.79 7.06 -4.83
CA TYR A 114 -13.87 6.31 -5.69
C TYR A 114 -12.67 7.15 -6.17
N TRP A 115 -12.92 8.35 -6.70
CA TRP A 115 -11.84 9.21 -7.20
C TRP A 115 -10.98 9.77 -6.09
N ILE A 116 -11.54 9.99 -4.90
CA ILE A 116 -10.76 10.32 -3.70
C ILE A 116 -9.77 9.17 -3.43
N GLY A 117 -10.25 7.92 -3.42
CA GLY A 117 -9.38 6.74 -3.24
C GLY A 117 -8.27 6.64 -4.28
N VAL A 118 -8.60 6.84 -5.56
CA VAL A 118 -7.65 6.82 -6.67
C VAL A 118 -6.56 7.89 -6.49
N ILE A 119 -6.96 9.15 -6.27
CA ILE A 119 -6.02 10.29 -6.20
C ILE A 119 -5.12 10.15 -4.97
N PHE A 120 -5.70 9.85 -3.81
CA PHE A 120 -4.93 9.74 -2.58
C PHE A 120 -4.00 8.52 -2.60
N ASN A 121 -4.34 7.41 -3.27
CA ASN A 121 -3.41 6.29 -3.41
C ASN A 121 -2.34 6.53 -4.49
N LEU A 122 -2.64 7.28 -5.56
CA LEU A 122 -1.65 7.66 -6.59
C LEU A 122 -0.47 8.42 -6.00
N VAL A 123 -0.73 9.31 -5.02
CA VAL A 123 0.31 10.08 -4.34
C VAL A 123 0.94 9.36 -3.13
N ASN A 124 0.51 8.12 -2.84
CA ASN A 124 1.03 7.34 -1.74
C ASN A 124 2.41 6.76 -2.07
N PHE A 125 3.47 7.56 -2.04
CA PHE A 125 4.81 7.06 -2.41
C PHE A 125 5.39 6.06 -1.40
N VAL A 126 4.89 6.03 -0.16
CA VAL A 126 5.35 5.10 0.89
C VAL A 126 5.04 3.64 0.53
N GLN A 127 4.02 3.40 -0.29
CA GLN A 127 3.68 2.06 -0.74
C GLN A 127 4.80 1.40 -1.59
N LEU A 128 5.60 2.20 -2.32
CA LEU A 128 6.65 1.66 -3.19
C LEU A 128 7.75 0.94 -2.39
N PRO A 129 8.45 1.57 -1.43
CA PRO A 129 9.45 0.87 -0.62
C PRO A 129 8.84 -0.26 0.21
N PHE A 130 7.61 -0.09 0.71
CA PHE A 130 6.88 -1.15 1.43
C PHE A 130 6.69 -2.40 0.56
N TRP A 131 6.07 -2.25 -0.61
CA TRP A 131 5.79 -3.38 -1.50
C TRP A 131 7.05 -3.98 -2.11
N VAL A 132 8.06 -3.17 -2.43
CA VAL A 132 9.36 -3.70 -2.89
C VAL A 132 9.99 -4.58 -1.81
N GLY A 133 10.00 -4.14 -0.55
CA GLY A 133 10.56 -4.90 0.56
C GLY A 133 9.84 -6.25 0.78
N TRP A 134 8.51 -6.21 0.89
CA TRP A 134 7.71 -7.44 1.09
C TRP A 134 7.77 -8.39 -0.11
N ASN A 135 7.65 -7.86 -1.33
CA ASN A 135 7.74 -8.68 -2.54
C ASN A 135 9.11 -9.35 -2.66
N LEU A 136 10.19 -8.64 -2.33
CA LEU A 136 11.53 -9.22 -2.33
C LEU A 136 11.66 -10.33 -1.28
N TYR A 137 11.14 -10.11 -0.07
CA TYR A 137 11.13 -11.11 0.98
C TYR A 137 10.41 -12.39 0.56
N VAL A 138 9.15 -12.28 0.07
CA VAL A 138 8.34 -13.47 -0.30
C VAL A 138 8.88 -14.20 -1.53
N VAL A 139 9.56 -13.48 -2.43
CA VAL A 139 10.23 -14.10 -3.60
C VAL A 139 11.51 -14.82 -3.18
N ASN A 140 12.38 -14.19 -2.37
CA ASN A 140 13.66 -14.78 -1.95
C ASN A 140 13.50 -16.01 -1.05
N THR A 141 12.50 -15.99 -0.17
CA THR A 141 12.15 -17.12 0.71
C THR A 141 11.37 -18.23 -0.01
N GLY A 142 10.99 -18.02 -1.28
CA GLY A 142 10.20 -19.00 -2.04
C GLY A 142 8.75 -19.15 -1.58
N TYR A 143 8.22 -18.22 -0.77
CA TYR A 143 6.79 -18.18 -0.45
C TYR A 143 5.95 -17.96 -1.72
N VAL A 144 6.42 -17.09 -2.62
CA VAL A 144 5.77 -16.74 -3.89
C VAL A 144 6.73 -16.91 -5.05
N SER A 145 6.29 -17.59 -6.12
CA SER A 145 7.07 -17.78 -7.34
C SER A 145 6.54 -16.93 -8.48
N LEU A 146 7.41 -16.11 -9.08
CA LEU A 146 7.10 -15.23 -10.21
C LEU A 146 6.82 -15.98 -11.53
N LYS A 147 7.31 -17.21 -11.66
CA LYS A 147 7.09 -18.07 -12.83
C LYS A 147 5.71 -18.72 -12.82
N SER A 148 5.06 -18.79 -11.66
CA SER A 148 3.74 -19.42 -11.51
C SER A 148 2.61 -18.44 -11.81
N ARG A 149 1.51 -18.92 -12.41
CA ARG A 149 0.24 -18.16 -12.49
C ARG A 149 -0.34 -17.88 -11.10
N LEU A 150 0.09 -18.62 -10.07
CA LEU A 150 -0.32 -18.38 -8.68
C LEU A 150 0.10 -17.00 -8.16
N LYS A 151 1.03 -16.29 -8.81
CA LYS A 151 1.35 -14.90 -8.44
C LYS A 151 0.13 -13.97 -8.47
N TYR A 152 -0.84 -14.22 -9.36
CA TYR A 152 -2.08 -13.44 -9.39
C TYR A 152 -3.00 -13.75 -8.21
N VAL A 153 -2.92 -14.97 -7.66
CA VAL A 153 -3.62 -15.38 -6.43
C VAL A 153 -3.00 -14.69 -5.21
N TYR A 154 -1.67 -14.56 -5.19
CA TYR A 154 -0.98 -13.74 -4.20
C TYR A 154 -1.47 -12.29 -4.26
N ILE A 155 -1.43 -11.65 -5.43
CA ILE A 155 -1.92 -10.28 -5.62
C ILE A 155 -3.37 -10.15 -5.16
N PHE A 156 -4.25 -11.07 -5.56
CA PHE A 156 -5.64 -11.05 -5.12
C PHE A 156 -5.79 -11.12 -3.60
N GLY A 157 -5.05 -12.03 -2.94
CA GLY A 157 -5.01 -12.11 -1.48
C GLY A 157 -4.56 -10.79 -0.86
N THR A 158 -3.55 -10.14 -1.45
CA THR A 158 -3.07 -8.82 -1.03
C THR A 158 -4.18 -7.77 -1.08
N LEU A 159 -4.89 -7.66 -2.21
CA LEU A 159 -6.01 -6.70 -2.35
C LEU A 159 -7.13 -6.97 -1.33
N CYS A 160 -7.45 -8.23 -1.07
CA CYS A 160 -8.41 -8.60 -0.03
C CYS A 160 -7.93 -8.19 1.37
N GLY A 161 -6.62 -8.32 1.64
CA GLY A 161 -6.01 -7.87 2.90
C GLY A 161 -6.12 -6.35 3.07
N THR A 162 -5.86 -5.57 2.01
CA THR A 162 -6.01 -4.11 2.05
C THR A 162 -7.46 -3.69 2.26
N PHE A 163 -8.41 -4.35 1.61
CA PHE A 163 -9.84 -4.04 1.77
C PHE A 163 -10.33 -4.32 3.19
N ALA A 164 -9.80 -5.38 3.83
CA ALA A 164 -10.27 -5.85 5.13
C ALA A 164 -9.60 -5.17 6.33
N GLY A 165 -8.39 -4.63 6.16
CA GLY A 165 -7.63 -3.94 7.20
C GLY A 165 -8.01 -2.47 7.29
#